data_AF-A0A930IUR8-F1
#
_entry.id   AF-A0A930IUR8-F1
#
_cell.length_a   1.000
_cell.length_b   1.000
_cell.length_c   1.000
_cell.angle_alpha   90.00
_cell.angle_beta   90.00
_cell.angle_gamma   90.00
#
_symmetry.space_group_name_H-M   'P 1'
#
loop_
_entity.id
_entity.type
_entity.pdbx_description
1 polymer ?
#
loop_
_entity_poly.entity_id
_entity_poly.type
_entity_poly.pdbx_seq_one_letter_code
_entity_poly.pdbx_strand_id
1 'polypeptide(L)'
;IPINHREIDVYDDIFTTSGWFMGVAQTRTAVYKLFSFYSPKYRKYLGVVTFEGGYNTVPRGYGEKLWYEDLEVQRLNFLEEIKSFSAYVNRQQWQDPTYGTKDNPVPIFFKRSLSGHEKLGGMDDYITIKPSVNKKFVELYLAHELSSKEFNRLYGEDMKRLGLKD
;
A
#
# COMPACT_ATOMS: atom_id res chain seq x y z
N ILE A 1 10.19 -2.11 11.05
CA ILE A 1 9.55 -0.87 11.57
C ILE A 1 10.59 -0.19 12.42
N PRO A 2 10.68 1.15 12.43
CA PRO A 2 11.53 1.87 13.37
C PRO A 2 11.25 1.40 14.79
N ILE A 3 12.25 1.49 15.67
CA ILE A 3 12.10 1.09 17.08
C ILE A 3 11.10 2.02 17.78
N ASN A 4 11.03 3.27 17.33
CA ASN A 4 10.10 4.30 17.80
C ASN A 4 9.11 4.65 16.68
N HIS A 5 7.81 4.40 16.91
CA HIS A 5 6.77 4.72 15.93
C HIS A 5 6.65 6.22 15.62
N ARG A 6 7.13 7.11 16.51
CA ARG A 6 7.17 8.57 16.25
C ARG A 6 8.13 8.96 15.11
N GLU A 7 8.93 8.02 14.62
CA GLU A 7 9.81 8.18 13.46
C GLU A 7 9.13 7.76 12.15
N ILE A 8 7.83 7.42 12.19
CA ILE A 8 7.03 7.17 11.00
C ILE A 8 6.46 8.52 10.51
N ASP A 9 6.88 8.92 9.32
CA ASP A 9 6.31 10.07 8.62
C ASP A 9 5.09 9.61 7.80
N VAL A 10 4.03 10.42 7.78
CA VAL A 10 2.77 10.12 7.10
C VAL A 10 2.55 11.12 5.97
N TYR A 11 2.21 10.62 4.79
CA TYR A 11 1.75 11.41 3.65
C TYR A 11 0.46 10.81 3.11
N ASP A 12 -0.47 11.68 2.71
CA ASP A 12 -1.73 11.33 2.08
C ASP A 12 -2.00 12.15 0.82
N ASP A 13 -2.64 11.52 -0.17
CA ASP A 13 -3.18 12.18 -1.36
C ASP A 13 -4.58 11.65 -1.68
N ILE A 14 -5.46 12.54 -2.14
CA ILE A 14 -6.86 12.20 -2.43
C ILE A 14 -7.04 12.20 -3.95
N PHE A 15 -7.45 11.05 -4.48
CA PHE A 15 -7.72 10.89 -5.90
C PHE A 15 -9.06 10.21 -6.15
N THR A 16 -9.59 10.40 -7.36
CA THR A 16 -10.81 9.73 -7.80
C THR A 16 -10.46 8.63 -8.79
N THR A 17 -10.91 7.42 -8.50
CA THR A 17 -10.83 6.30 -9.45
C THR A 17 -12.18 6.16 -10.15
N SER A 18 -12.15 6.07 -11.49
CA SER A 18 -13.31 5.69 -12.28
C SER A 18 -13.11 4.27 -12.81
N GLY A 19 -14.06 3.37 -12.57
CA GLY A 19 -13.97 1.99 -13.04
C GLY A 19 -15.31 1.29 -13.15
N TRP A 20 -15.33 0.18 -13.87
CA TRP A 20 -16.49 -0.71 -13.94
C TRP A 20 -16.49 -1.67 -12.75
N PHE A 21 -17.43 -1.49 -11.83
CA PHE A 21 -17.60 -2.34 -10.65
C PHE A 21 -19.03 -2.90 -10.67
N MET A 22 -19.17 -4.23 -10.56
CA MET A 22 -20.48 -4.92 -10.55
C MET A 22 -21.40 -4.54 -11.74
N GLY A 23 -20.83 -4.29 -12.93
CA GLY A 23 -21.61 -3.95 -14.12
C GLY A 23 -22.10 -2.51 -14.20
N VAL A 24 -21.59 -1.61 -13.35
CA VAL A 24 -21.90 -0.17 -13.41
C VAL A 24 -20.59 0.63 -13.39
N ALA A 25 -20.53 1.72 -14.18
CA ALA A 25 -19.47 2.70 -14.05
C ALA A 25 -19.60 3.42 -12.70
N GLN A 26 -18.60 3.28 -11.85
CA GLN A 26 -18.54 3.91 -10.53
C GLN A 26 -17.30 4.78 -10.43
N THR A 27 -17.48 5.98 -9.88
CA THR A 27 -16.41 6.84 -9.38
C THR A 27 -16.29 6.65 -7.87
N ARG A 28 -15.09 6.35 -7.39
CA ARG A 28 -14.79 6.23 -5.96
C ARG A 28 -13.64 7.15 -5.60
N THR A 29 -13.83 7.92 -4.53
CA THR A 29 -12.73 8.62 -3.87
C THR A 29 -11.87 7.60 -3.14
N ALA A 30 -10.58 7.66 -3.39
CA ALA A 30 -9.57 6.87 -2.71
C ALA A 30 -8.57 7.83 -2.06
N VAL A 31 -7.99 7.39 -0.94
CA VAL A 31 -6.91 8.11 -0.27
C VAL A 31 -5.67 7.24 -0.34
N TYR A 32 -4.66 7.69 -1.08
CA TYR A 32 -3.33 7.14 -1.02
C TYR A 32 -2.73 7.48 0.34
N LYS A 33 -2.09 6.50 0.98
CA LYS A 33 -1.33 6.72 2.22
C LYS A 33 0.04 6.09 2.12
N LEU A 34 1.03 6.87 2.55
CA LEU A 34 2.42 6.46 2.64
C LEU A 34 2.91 6.62 4.07
N PHE A 35 3.21 5.49 4.71
CA PHE A 35 3.83 5.47 6.03
C PHE A 35 5.33 5.18 5.88
N SER A 36 6.14 6.23 5.95
CA SER A 36 7.56 6.15 5.64
C SER A 36 8.44 6.13 6.89
N PHE A 37 9.53 5.38 6.83
CA PHE A 37 10.49 5.26 7.92
C PHE A 37 11.86 4.84 7.40
N TYR A 38 12.91 5.18 8.16
CA TYR A 38 14.25 4.73 7.83
C TYR A 38 14.48 3.27 8.26
N SER A 39 15.06 2.46 7.37
CA SER A 39 15.50 1.10 7.69
C SER A 39 17.03 1.06 7.85
N PRO A 40 17.57 0.93 9.09
CA PRO A 40 19.01 0.85 9.32
C PRO A 40 19.65 -0.35 8.62
N LYS A 41 18.92 -1.47 8.53
CA LYS A 41 19.38 -2.71 7.87
C LYS A 41 19.68 -2.51 6.39
N TYR A 42 18.83 -1.76 5.70
CA TYR A 42 18.94 -1.54 4.25
C TYR A 42 19.53 -0.18 3.88
N ARG A 43 19.73 0.70 4.89
CA ARG A 43 20.19 2.08 4.72
C ARG A 43 19.36 2.88 3.72
N LYS A 44 18.05 2.69 3.77
CA LYS A 44 17.05 3.31 2.89
C LYS A 44 15.84 3.72 3.70
N TYR A 45 15.23 4.84 3.33
CA TYR A 45 13.85 5.13 3.69
C TYR A 45 12.93 4.21 2.88
N LEU A 46 11.99 3.57 3.58
CA LEU A 46 10.97 2.70 3.00
C LEU A 46 9.61 3.30 3.30
N GLY A 47 8.66 3.15 2.40
CA GLY A 47 7.31 3.66 2.54
C GLY A 47 6.28 2.56 2.37
N VAL A 48 5.52 2.26 3.43
CA VAL A 48 4.38 1.34 3.33
C VAL A 48 3.27 2.05 2.59
N VAL A 49 2.99 1.58 1.38
CA VAL A 49 1.90 2.07 0.53
C VAL A 49 0.61 1.35 0.91
N THR A 50 -0.44 2.12 1.14
CA THR A 50 -1.81 1.62 1.28
C THR A 50 -2.83 2.58 0.70
N PHE A 51 -4.08 2.12 0.58
CA PHE A 51 -5.19 2.88 0.00
C PHE A 51 -6.47 2.68 0.81
N GLU A 52 -7.04 3.78 1.29
CA GLU A 52 -8.42 3.80 1.77
C GLU A 52 -9.36 4.04 0.58
N GLY A 53 -10.56 3.45 0.61
CA GLY A 53 -11.53 3.56 -0.50
C GLY A 53 -12.31 2.27 -0.78
N GLY A 54 -12.30 1.32 0.15
CA GLY A 54 -13.05 0.08 0.06
C GLY A 54 -12.39 -0.99 -0.82
N TYR A 55 -11.05 -0.99 -0.91
CA TYR A 55 -10.28 -1.98 -1.67
C TYR A 55 -9.87 -3.20 -0.83
N ASN A 56 -9.76 -3.05 0.50
CA ASN A 56 -9.49 -4.14 1.43
C ASN A 56 -10.60 -4.24 2.49
N THR A 57 -11.77 -4.71 2.07
CA THR A 57 -12.93 -4.76 2.95
C THR A 57 -13.23 -6.15 3.49
N VAL A 58 -13.74 -6.19 4.71
CA VAL A 58 -14.32 -7.40 5.31
C VAL A 58 -15.75 -7.16 5.78
N PRO A 59 -16.66 -8.14 5.61
CA PRO A 59 -18.02 -8.01 6.10
C PRO A 59 -18.06 -8.04 7.64
N ARG A 60 -18.87 -7.16 8.20
CA ARG A 60 -19.16 -7.05 9.64
C ARG A 60 -20.67 -7.05 9.85
N GLY A 61 -21.10 -7.57 11.00
CA GLY A 61 -22.52 -7.72 11.30
C GLY A 61 -23.19 -8.84 10.48
N TYR A 62 -24.53 -8.86 10.50
CA TYR A 62 -25.35 -9.84 9.79
C TYR A 62 -26.71 -9.23 9.41
N GLY A 63 -27.34 -9.74 8.34
CA GLY A 63 -28.64 -9.30 7.87
C GLY A 63 -28.65 -7.83 7.49
N GLU A 64 -29.65 -7.08 7.94
CA GLU A 64 -29.80 -5.65 7.68
C GLU A 64 -28.68 -4.78 8.29
N LYS A 65 -27.88 -5.35 9.21
CA LYS A 65 -26.73 -4.68 9.82
C LYS A 65 -25.41 -5.06 9.17
N LEU A 66 -25.43 -5.71 8.00
CA LEU A 66 -24.23 -6.02 7.24
C LEU A 66 -23.58 -4.72 6.74
N TRP A 67 -22.33 -4.49 7.09
CA TRP A 67 -21.51 -3.41 6.55
C TRP A 67 -20.11 -3.93 6.20
N TYR A 68 -19.38 -3.15 5.41
CA TYR A 68 -18.04 -3.51 4.95
C TYR A 68 -17.01 -2.58 5.59
N GLU A 69 -16.20 -3.14 6.48
CA GLU A 69 -15.11 -2.43 7.13
C GLU A 69 -13.92 -2.35 6.18
N ASP A 70 -13.44 -1.13 5.89
CA ASP A 70 -12.18 -0.93 5.18
C ASP A 70 -11.02 -1.03 6.18
N LEU A 71 -10.25 -2.12 6.06
CA LEU A 71 -9.17 -2.43 6.99
C LEU A 71 -8.00 -1.45 6.91
N GLU A 72 -7.85 -0.72 5.80
CA GLU A 72 -6.72 0.20 5.64
C GLU A 72 -6.87 1.48 6.44
N VAL A 73 -8.07 1.80 6.89
CA VAL A 73 -8.33 2.91 7.84
C VAL A 73 -7.55 2.74 9.14
N GLN A 74 -7.27 1.49 9.54
CA GLN A 74 -6.52 1.17 10.76
C GLN A 74 -5.05 0.79 10.49
N ARG A 75 -4.57 0.90 9.25
CA ARG A 75 -3.23 0.38 8.88
C ARG A 75 -2.10 1.04 9.67
N LEU A 76 -2.18 2.34 9.94
CA LEU A 76 -1.17 3.03 10.75
C LEU A 76 -1.15 2.48 12.18
N ASN A 77 -2.30 2.45 12.85
CA ASN A 77 -2.45 1.90 14.22
C ASN A 77 -1.85 0.49 14.31
N PHE A 78 -2.11 -0.33 13.28
CA PHE A 78 -1.52 -1.66 13.20
C PHE A 78 0.01 -1.63 13.12
N LEU A 79 0.59 -0.79 12.26
CA LEU A 79 2.04 -0.66 12.11
C LEU A 79 2.71 -0.15 13.38
N GLU A 80 2.02 0.66 14.20
CA GLU A 80 2.53 1.14 15.48
C GLU A 80 2.57 0.06 16.57
N GLU A 81 1.68 -0.93 16.50
CA GLU A 81 1.55 -2.01 17.48
C GLU A 81 2.41 -3.25 17.15
N ILE A 82 2.66 -3.53 15.87
CA ILE A 82 3.46 -4.69 15.46
C ILE A 82 4.96 -4.44 15.56
N LYS A 83 5.74 -5.51 15.83
CA LYS A 83 7.21 -5.43 15.93
C LYS A 83 7.89 -5.63 14.58
N SER A 84 7.37 -6.55 13.77
CA SER A 84 7.94 -6.85 12.46
C SER A 84 6.90 -7.37 11.48
N PHE A 85 7.14 -7.13 10.20
CA PHE A 85 6.27 -7.56 9.11
C PHE A 85 7.09 -7.99 7.89
N SER A 86 6.42 -8.69 6.98
CA SER A 86 6.90 -8.93 5.64
C SER A 86 6.13 -8.06 4.65
N ALA A 87 6.81 -7.62 3.59
CA ALA A 87 6.23 -6.83 2.52
C ALA A 87 6.80 -7.23 1.17
N TYR A 88 6.03 -6.94 0.13
CA TYR A 88 6.51 -6.94 -1.24
C TYR A 88 7.23 -5.63 -1.51
N VAL A 89 8.22 -5.69 -2.39
CA VAL A 89 9.01 -4.54 -2.80
C VAL A 89 9.03 -4.48 -4.31
N ASN A 90 8.93 -3.27 -4.85
CA ASN A 90 9.18 -3.04 -6.26
C ASN A 90 10.69 -3.15 -6.54
N ARG A 91 11.11 -4.21 -7.24
CA ARG A 91 12.53 -4.47 -7.48
C ARG A 91 13.22 -3.37 -8.27
N GLN A 92 12.54 -2.76 -9.23
CA GLN A 92 13.13 -1.69 -10.03
C GLN A 92 13.42 -0.47 -9.15
N GLN A 93 12.43 0.01 -8.41
CA GLN A 93 12.59 1.15 -7.51
C GLN A 93 13.53 0.85 -6.34
N TRP A 94 13.63 -0.41 -5.89
CA TRP A 94 14.59 -0.81 -4.85
C TRP A 94 16.04 -0.68 -5.31
N GLN A 95 16.31 -1.03 -6.56
CA GLN A 95 17.64 -0.99 -7.18
C GLN A 95 17.99 0.41 -7.70
N ASP A 96 17.01 1.27 -7.91
CA ASP A 96 17.20 2.64 -8.38
C ASP A 96 17.77 3.53 -7.25
N PRO A 97 18.92 4.20 -7.46
CA PRO A 97 19.55 5.06 -6.46
C PRO A 97 18.80 6.36 -6.18
N THR A 98 17.86 6.76 -7.05
CA THR A 98 17.00 7.93 -6.81
C THR A 98 15.95 7.67 -5.74
N TYR A 99 15.75 6.40 -5.34
CA TYR A 99 14.86 5.99 -4.27
C TYR A 99 15.62 5.57 -3.00
N GLY A 100 14.90 5.64 -1.88
CA GLY A 100 15.41 5.34 -0.54
C GLY A 100 15.89 6.57 0.22
N THR A 101 15.62 7.77 -0.28
CA THR A 101 15.78 9.04 0.43
C THR A 101 14.53 9.36 1.24
N LYS A 102 14.62 10.32 2.16
CA LYS A 102 13.47 10.76 2.95
C LYS A 102 12.32 11.25 2.06
N ASP A 103 12.65 12.02 1.03
CA ASP A 103 11.67 12.61 0.10
C ASP A 103 11.18 11.63 -0.98
N ASN A 104 11.92 10.55 -1.23
CA ASN A 104 11.57 9.52 -2.20
C ASN A 104 11.83 8.12 -1.63
N PRO A 105 11.03 7.67 -0.63
CA PRO A 105 11.21 6.38 0.00
C PRO A 105 10.93 5.26 -0.99
N VAL A 106 11.57 4.09 -0.82
CA VAL A 106 11.23 2.93 -1.67
C VAL A 106 9.82 2.44 -1.30
N PRO A 107 8.87 2.35 -2.23
CA PRO A 107 7.53 1.84 -1.95
C PRO A 107 7.59 0.34 -1.64
N ILE A 108 6.93 -0.03 -0.55
CA ILE A 108 6.72 -1.41 -0.13
C ILE A 108 5.25 -1.66 0.17
N PHE A 109 4.78 -2.87 -0.11
CA PHE A 109 3.39 -3.26 0.05
C PHE A 109 3.27 -4.30 1.15
N PHE A 110 2.55 -3.97 2.22
CA PHE A 110 2.41 -4.85 3.38
C PHE A 110 1.86 -6.22 2.97
N LYS A 111 2.48 -7.30 3.46
CA LYS A 111 2.03 -8.67 3.19
C LYS A 111 1.39 -9.29 4.42
N ARG A 112 2.16 -9.36 5.51
CA ARG A 112 1.68 -9.89 6.79
C ARG A 112 2.57 -9.47 7.96
N SER A 113 2.00 -9.47 9.16
CA SER A 113 2.76 -9.43 10.41
C SER A 113 3.60 -10.68 10.57
N LEU A 114 4.75 -10.50 11.21
CA LEU A 114 5.63 -11.58 11.62
C LEU A 114 5.69 -11.69 13.15
N SER A 115 5.49 -10.59 13.89
CA SER A 115 5.46 -10.59 15.36
C SER A 115 4.85 -9.31 15.93
N GLY A 116 4.37 -9.38 17.17
CA GLY A 116 3.76 -8.25 17.90
C GLY A 116 2.26 -8.08 17.66
N HIS A 117 1.68 -8.89 16.77
CA HIS A 117 0.24 -8.87 16.49
C HIS A 117 -0.59 -9.52 17.60
N GLU A 118 0.03 -10.24 18.53
CA GLU A 118 -0.66 -10.88 19.67
C GLU A 118 -1.34 -9.84 20.57
N LYS A 119 -0.82 -8.60 20.57
CA LYS A 119 -1.38 -7.46 21.28
C LYS A 119 -2.70 -6.94 20.68
N LEU A 120 -3.01 -7.32 19.45
CA LEU A 120 -4.16 -6.81 18.71
C LEU A 120 -5.47 -7.56 19.03
N GLY A 121 -5.44 -8.52 19.95
CA GLY A 121 -6.67 -9.08 20.55
C GLY A 121 -7.62 -9.78 19.58
N GLY A 122 -7.10 -10.52 18.58
CA GLY A 122 -7.92 -11.29 17.64
C GLY A 122 -8.30 -10.55 16.34
N MET A 123 -7.64 -9.44 16.05
CA MET A 123 -7.74 -8.70 14.78
C MET A 123 -7.03 -9.40 13.61
N ASP A 124 -7.32 -10.69 13.39
CA ASP A 124 -6.62 -11.53 12.41
C ASP A 124 -6.78 -11.01 10.97
N ASP A 125 -7.90 -10.36 10.64
CA ASP A 125 -8.12 -9.74 9.33
C ASP A 125 -7.07 -8.66 9.02
N TYR A 126 -6.49 -8.02 10.04
CA TYR A 126 -5.50 -6.95 9.89
C TYR A 126 -4.07 -7.47 9.73
N ILE A 127 -3.83 -8.73 10.12
CA ILE A 127 -2.47 -9.28 10.18
C ILE A 127 -1.93 -9.72 8.83
N THR A 128 -2.79 -9.91 7.82
CA THR A 128 -2.40 -10.35 6.46
C THR A 128 -3.23 -9.66 5.40
N ILE A 129 -2.59 -9.22 4.31
CA ILE A 129 -3.27 -8.70 3.11
C ILE A 129 -3.39 -9.81 2.06
N LYS A 130 -4.60 -10.00 1.53
CA LYS A 130 -4.87 -10.97 0.46
C LYS A 130 -4.06 -10.63 -0.80
N PRO A 131 -3.52 -11.61 -1.54
CA PRO A 131 -2.76 -11.34 -2.77
C PRO A 131 -3.52 -10.49 -3.81
N SER A 132 -4.84 -10.68 -3.93
CA SER A 132 -5.68 -9.89 -4.85
C SER A 132 -5.76 -8.41 -4.46
N VAL A 133 -5.83 -8.12 -3.17
CA VAL A 133 -5.81 -6.74 -2.64
C VAL A 133 -4.44 -6.12 -2.88
N ASN A 134 -3.36 -6.84 -2.59
CA ASN A 134 -2.00 -6.38 -2.86
C ASN A 134 -1.77 -6.08 -4.35
N LYS A 135 -2.27 -6.94 -5.25
CA LYS A 135 -2.25 -6.67 -6.70
C LYS A 135 -2.96 -5.35 -7.01
N LYS A 136 -4.13 -5.11 -6.42
CA LYS A 136 -4.88 -3.87 -6.64
C LYS A 136 -4.13 -2.64 -6.14
N PHE A 137 -3.46 -2.71 -4.98
CA PHE A 137 -2.64 -1.61 -4.47
C PHE A 137 -1.46 -1.30 -5.37
N VAL A 138 -0.80 -2.32 -5.93
CA VAL A 138 0.27 -2.11 -6.91
C VAL A 138 -0.27 -1.42 -8.16
N GLU A 139 -1.42 -1.85 -8.69
CA GLU A 139 -2.06 -1.18 -9.84
C GLU A 139 -2.38 0.28 -9.56
N LEU A 140 -2.98 0.58 -8.40
CA LEU A 140 -3.30 1.96 -8.00
C LEU A 140 -2.04 2.82 -7.86
N TYR A 141 -1.01 2.30 -7.19
CA TYR A 141 0.26 2.99 -7.04
C TYR A 141 0.90 3.34 -8.39
N LEU A 142 0.98 2.36 -9.30
CA LEU A 142 1.57 2.57 -10.62
C LEU A 142 0.77 3.56 -11.48
N ALA A 143 -0.55 3.60 -11.32
CA ALA A 143 -1.43 4.46 -12.11
C ALA A 143 -1.55 5.90 -11.57
N HIS A 144 -1.43 6.09 -10.26
CA HIS A 144 -1.73 7.37 -9.60
C HIS A 144 -0.49 8.06 -9.04
N GLU A 145 0.38 7.33 -8.35
CA GLU A 145 1.52 7.94 -7.65
C GLU A 145 2.73 8.13 -8.55
N LEU A 146 2.92 7.24 -9.52
CA LEU A 146 3.96 7.44 -10.51
C LEU A 146 3.47 8.42 -11.58
N SER A 147 4.15 9.57 -11.67
CA SER A 147 3.97 10.45 -12.84
C SER A 147 4.23 9.65 -14.13
N SER A 148 3.56 10.01 -15.24
CA SER A 148 3.77 9.32 -16.52
C SER A 148 5.24 9.32 -16.95
N LYS A 149 5.98 10.39 -16.63
CA LYS A 149 7.43 10.47 -16.87
C LYS A 149 8.20 9.41 -16.07
N GLU A 150 7.88 9.26 -14.79
CA GLU A 150 8.55 8.32 -13.90
C GLU A 150 8.17 6.87 -14.22
N PHE A 151 6.88 6.62 -14.48
CA PHE A 151 6.40 5.33 -14.95
C PHE A 151 7.13 4.92 -16.23
N ASN A 152 7.21 5.81 -17.23
CA ASN A 152 7.91 5.53 -18.49
C ASN A 152 9.42 5.36 -18.29
N ARG A 153 10.04 6.09 -17.36
CA ARG A 153 11.47 5.94 -17.04
C ARG A 153 11.77 4.56 -16.47
N LEU A 154 10.90 4.04 -15.60
CA LEU A 154 11.06 2.73 -14.96
C LEU A 154 10.64 1.59 -15.90
N TYR A 155 9.43 1.66 -16.46
CA TYR A 155 8.77 0.55 -17.14
C TYR A 155 8.66 0.69 -18.65
N GLY A 156 9.03 1.83 -19.24
CA GLY A 156 8.79 2.10 -20.66
C GLY A 156 9.45 1.08 -21.60
N GLU A 157 10.65 0.60 -21.26
CA GLU A 157 11.31 -0.46 -22.04
C GLU A 157 10.61 -1.82 -21.90
N ASP A 158 10.08 -2.14 -20.72
CA ASP A 158 9.31 -3.36 -20.51
C ASP A 158 7.95 -3.30 -21.24
N MET A 159 7.28 -2.15 -21.24
CA MET A 159 6.05 -1.93 -22.01
C MET A 159 6.27 -2.14 -23.51
N LYS A 160 7.36 -1.57 -24.06
CA LYS A 160 7.76 -1.80 -25.47
C LYS A 160 8.01 -3.28 -25.76
N ARG A 161 8.73 -3.99 -24.88
CA ARG A 161 9.00 -5.43 -25.04
C ARG A 161 7.73 -6.28 -25.01
N LEU A 162 6.74 -5.87 -24.22
CA LEU A 162 5.45 -6.56 -24.11
C LEU A 162 4.48 -6.20 -25.24
N GLY A 163 4.84 -5.29 -26.14
CA GLY A 163 3.95 -4.83 -27.22
C GLY A 163 2.75 -4.03 -26.71
N LEU A 164 2.78 -3.58 -25.46
CA LEU A 164 1.75 -2.75 -24.85
C LEU A 164 2.09 -1.29 -25.21
N LYS A 165 1.34 -0.70 -26.14
CA LYS A 165 1.42 0.73 -26.45
C LYS A 165 0.38 1.49 -25.64
N ASP A 166 0.71 2.73 -25.31
CA ASP A 166 -0.22 3.73 -24.76
C ASP A 166 -1.48 3.87 -25.64
#